data_AF-A0A6P0SPH9-F1
#
_entry.id   AF-A0A6P0SPH9-F1
#
_cell.length_a   1.000
_cell.length_b   1.000
_cell.length_c   1.000
_cell.angle_alpha   90.00
_cell.angle_beta   90.00
_cell.angle_gamma   90.00
#
_symmetry.space_group_name_H-M   'P 1'
#
loop_
_entity.id
_entity.type
_entity.pdbx_description
1 polymer ?
#
loop_
_entity_poly.entity_id
_entity_poly.type
_entity_poly.pdbx_seq_one_letter_code
_entity_poly.pdbx_strand_id
1 'polypeptide(L)'
;GGKEYSLDAPINSSDGGKVNQSGMTYLDTVAQPEETSLPSQLVRQCIEEDSDGLFASKHVKGHPKANFRTIALLYLDRKSWQQTAVAVGLEPKQASTVQSFYWRCCKYFADKFKEYLQQ
;
A
#
# COMPACT_ATOMS: atom_id res chain seq x y z
N GLY A 1 47.04 -2.01 20.22
CA GLY A 1 46.69 -2.07 18.79
C GLY A 1 45.67 -3.17 18.60
N GLY A 2 44.40 -2.79 18.44
CA GLY A 2 43.34 -3.73 18.09
C GLY A 2 43.46 -4.08 16.61
N LYS A 3 43.46 -5.37 16.28
CA LYS A 3 43.53 -5.84 14.90
C LYS A 3 42.17 -5.63 14.25
N GLU A 4 42.11 -4.75 13.27
CA GLU A 4 40.95 -4.55 12.40
C GLU A 4 40.85 -5.76 11.48
N TYR A 5 39.84 -6.59 11.68
CA TYR A 5 39.55 -7.72 10.80
C TYR A 5 38.62 -7.23 9.68
N SER A 6 39.13 -7.28 8.45
CA SER A 6 38.40 -6.98 7.22
C SER A 6 37.30 -8.03 7.01
N LEU A 7 36.07 -7.56 6.74
CA LEU A 7 34.84 -8.36 6.65
C LEU A 7 34.70 -9.14 5.34
N ASP A 8 35.64 -8.99 4.40
CA ASP A 8 35.61 -9.63 3.07
C ASP A 8 36.27 -11.02 3.03
N ALA A 9 36.62 -11.59 4.20
CA ALA A 9 37.25 -12.91 4.25
C ALA A 9 36.22 -14.03 4.00
N PRO A 10 36.43 -14.92 3.01
CA PRO A 10 35.60 -16.09 2.82
C PRO A 10 35.78 -17.08 3.99
N ILE A 11 34.67 -17.63 4.49
CA ILE A 11 34.66 -18.72 5.47
C ILE A 11 35.12 -20.02 4.83
N ASN A 12 36.42 -20.26 4.84
CA ASN A 12 36.93 -21.60 4.56
C ASN A 12 37.36 -22.27 5.87
N SER A 13 36.40 -22.89 6.55
CA SER A 13 36.69 -23.95 7.52
C SER A 13 36.95 -25.23 6.73
N SER A 14 38.20 -25.65 6.69
CA SER A 14 38.62 -26.91 6.10
C SER A 14 38.07 -28.10 6.90
N ASP A 15 37.18 -28.88 6.30
CA ASP A 15 37.17 -30.34 6.43
C ASP A 15 36.61 -30.96 5.15
N GLY A 16 37.17 -32.09 4.74
CA GLY A 16 37.11 -32.58 3.37
C GLY A 16 35.72 -33.00 2.87
N GLY A 17 35.47 -32.72 1.59
CA GLY A 17 34.48 -33.47 0.81
C GLY A 17 33.39 -32.60 0.17
N LYS A 18 33.49 -32.50 -1.16
CA LYS A 18 32.48 -32.01 -2.13
C LYS A 18 32.34 -30.49 -2.23
N VAL A 19 32.97 -29.98 -3.30
CA VAL A 19 32.79 -28.64 -3.84
C VAL A 19 31.41 -28.52 -4.49
N ASN A 20 30.43 -28.02 -3.75
CA ASN A 20 29.31 -27.30 -4.34
C ASN A 20 29.64 -25.82 -4.28
N GLN A 21 30.06 -25.26 -5.42
CA GLN A 21 30.26 -23.83 -5.62
C GLN A 21 28.92 -23.10 -5.41
N SER A 22 28.73 -22.56 -4.22
CA SER A 22 27.84 -21.43 -3.98
C SER A 22 28.40 -20.70 -2.77
N GLY A 23 29.18 -19.64 -3.02
CA GLY A 23 29.74 -18.78 -2.00
C GLY A 23 28.63 -18.06 -1.24
N MET A 24 28.13 -18.67 -0.18
CA MET A 24 27.24 -18.03 0.77
C MET A 24 28.11 -17.16 1.70
N THR A 25 28.14 -15.87 1.44
CA THR A 25 28.71 -14.89 2.37
C THR A 25 27.77 -14.68 3.56
N TYR A 26 28.27 -14.28 4.73
CA TYR A 26 27.44 -13.97 5.91
C TYR A 26 26.35 -12.90 5.67
N LEU A 27 26.44 -12.14 4.58
CA LEU A 27 25.42 -11.19 4.13
C LEU A 27 24.15 -11.86 3.57
N ASP A 28 24.21 -13.12 3.14
CA ASP A 28 23.08 -13.85 2.55
C ASP A 28 22.10 -14.38 3.61
N THR A 29 22.48 -14.34 4.89
CA THR A 29 21.67 -14.79 6.04
C THR A 29 20.90 -13.64 6.70
N VAL A 30 20.83 -12.46 6.08
CA VAL A 30 19.90 -11.43 6.55
C VAL A 30 18.52 -11.90 6.12
N ALA A 31 17.78 -12.49 7.07
CA ALA A 31 16.34 -12.72 6.93
C ALA A 31 15.73 -11.40 6.44
N GLN A 32 15.33 -11.38 5.17
CA GLN A 32 14.58 -10.24 4.64
C GLN A 32 13.40 -10.06 5.58
N PRO A 33 13.17 -8.86 6.14
CA PRO A 33 11.97 -8.64 6.91
C PRO A 33 10.82 -9.00 5.98
N GLU A 34 10.07 -10.02 6.37
CA GLU A 34 8.77 -10.32 5.80
C GLU A 34 8.07 -8.98 5.54
N GLU A 35 7.96 -8.64 4.25
CA GLU A 35 7.54 -7.32 3.79
C GLU A 35 6.02 -7.26 4.01
N THR A 36 5.61 -7.17 5.27
CA THR A 36 4.22 -6.99 5.66
C THR A 36 3.83 -5.62 5.15
N SER A 37 3.24 -5.60 3.95
CA SER A 37 2.75 -4.38 3.30
C SER A 37 1.93 -3.58 4.33
N LEU A 38 2.19 -2.29 4.44
CA LEU A 38 1.50 -1.46 5.44
C LEU A 38 -0.02 -1.55 5.18
N PRO A 39 -0.88 -1.53 6.22
CA PRO A 39 -2.33 -1.58 6.04
C PRO A 39 -2.85 -0.52 5.07
N SER A 40 -2.20 0.65 4.99
CA SER A 40 -2.53 1.69 4.03
C SER A 40 -2.22 1.32 2.56
N GLN A 41 -1.16 0.55 2.31
CA GLN A 41 -0.81 0.07 0.97
C GLN A 41 -1.80 -1.00 0.51
N LEU A 42 -2.19 -1.92 1.39
CA LEU A 42 -3.21 -2.93 1.11
C LEU A 42 -4.58 -2.30 0.82
N VAL A 43 -5.00 -1.32 1.64
CA VAL A 43 -6.23 -0.55 1.37
C VAL A 43 -6.15 0.17 0.03
N ARG A 44 -5.00 0.79 -0.29
CA ARG A 44 -4.82 1.45 -1.58
C ARG A 44 -4.98 0.48 -2.73
N GLN A 45 -4.26 -0.63 -2.70
CA GLN A 45 -4.29 -1.65 -3.74
C GLN A 45 -5.71 -2.20 -3.95
N CYS A 46 -6.43 -2.53 -2.87
CA CYS A 46 -7.82 -2.96 -2.91
C CYS A 46 -8.73 -1.96 -3.65
N ILE A 47 -8.55 -0.66 -3.39
CA ILE A 47 -9.31 0.41 -4.05
C ILE A 47 -8.85 0.61 -5.50
N GLU A 48 -7.58 0.43 -5.80
CA GLU A 48 -7.02 0.56 -7.16
C GLU A 48 -7.46 -0.57 -8.08
N GLU A 49 -7.43 -1.80 -7.60
CA GLU A 49 -7.88 -2.98 -8.35
C GLU A 49 -9.37 -2.90 -8.66
N ASP A 50 -10.19 -2.57 -7.64
CA ASP A 50 -11.65 -2.40 -7.77
C ASP A 50 -12.28 -3.50 -8.64
N SER A 51 -11.91 -4.76 -8.37
CA SER A 51 -12.11 -5.91 -9.27
C SER A 51 -13.57 -6.11 -9.69
N ASP A 52 -14.51 -5.76 -8.81
CA ASP A 52 -15.96 -5.85 -9.04
C ASP A 52 -16.61 -4.50 -9.44
N GLY A 53 -15.82 -3.44 -9.59
CA GLY A 53 -16.32 -2.07 -9.76
C GLY A 53 -17.10 -1.56 -8.53
N LEU A 54 -16.98 -2.24 -7.39
CA LEU A 54 -17.76 -2.00 -6.19
C LEU A 54 -17.51 -0.59 -5.65
N PHE A 55 -16.25 -0.14 -5.61
CA PHE A 55 -15.88 1.17 -5.10
C PHE A 55 -16.21 2.28 -6.09
N ALA A 56 -16.13 2.02 -7.40
CA ALA A 56 -16.59 2.96 -8.42
C ALA A 56 -18.12 3.07 -8.51
N SER A 57 -18.87 2.05 -8.09
CA SER A 57 -20.34 2.02 -8.22
C SER A 57 -21.06 3.09 -7.38
N LYS A 58 -20.49 3.48 -6.23
CA LYS A 58 -21.04 4.53 -5.37
C LYS A 58 -20.43 5.86 -5.75
N HIS A 59 -21.27 6.82 -6.11
CA HIS A 59 -20.86 8.17 -6.48
C HIS A 59 -21.80 9.25 -5.93
N VAL A 60 -21.31 10.49 -5.91
CA VAL A 60 -22.14 11.66 -5.61
C VAL A 60 -23.23 11.78 -6.69
N LYS A 61 -24.46 12.09 -6.28
CA LYS A 61 -25.62 12.17 -7.18
C LYS A 61 -25.36 13.16 -8.31
N GLY A 62 -25.51 12.72 -9.56
CA GLY A 62 -25.25 13.55 -10.75
C GLY A 62 -23.78 13.68 -11.14
N HIS A 63 -22.85 13.14 -10.34
CA HIS A 63 -21.41 13.25 -10.57
C HIS A 63 -20.75 11.85 -10.52
N PRO A 64 -20.82 11.04 -11.61
CA PRO A 64 -20.24 9.69 -11.63
C PRO A 64 -18.71 9.67 -11.47
N LYS A 65 -18.02 10.76 -11.86
CA LYS A 65 -16.58 10.95 -11.62
C LYS A 65 -16.24 11.12 -10.14
N ALA A 66 -17.20 11.56 -9.33
CA ALA A 66 -17.07 11.69 -7.88
C ALA A 66 -17.49 10.37 -7.19
N ASN A 67 -16.91 9.27 -7.63
CA ASN A 67 -17.09 7.95 -7.02
C ASN A 67 -16.12 7.73 -5.86
N PHE A 68 -16.43 6.75 -5.01
CA PHE A 68 -15.64 6.48 -3.81
C PHE A 68 -14.20 6.09 -4.15
N ARG A 69 -13.97 5.24 -5.16
CA ARG A 69 -12.63 4.88 -5.62
C ARG A 69 -11.77 6.11 -5.91
N THR A 70 -12.26 7.00 -6.77
CA THR A 70 -11.51 8.20 -7.20
C THR A 70 -11.24 9.13 -6.02
N ILE A 71 -12.25 9.37 -5.18
CA ILE A 71 -12.12 10.24 -4.00
C ILE A 71 -11.13 9.67 -2.98
N ALA A 72 -11.19 8.35 -2.74
CA ALA A 72 -10.32 7.69 -1.78
C ALA A 72 -8.86 7.68 -2.23
N LEU A 73 -8.58 7.43 -3.52
CA LEU A 73 -7.22 7.49 -4.06
C LEU A 73 -6.62 8.90 -3.93
N LEU A 74 -7.39 9.94 -4.26
CA LEU A 74 -6.95 11.33 -4.09
C LEU A 74 -6.69 11.67 -2.62
N TYR A 75 -7.51 11.16 -1.70
CA TYR A 75 -7.30 11.33 -0.26
C TYR A 75 -6.02 10.63 0.23
N LEU A 76 -5.75 9.41 -0.26
CA LEU A 76 -4.51 8.67 0.01
C LEU A 76 -3.28 9.40 -0.57
N ASP A 77 -3.43 10.08 -1.70
CA ASP A 77 -2.44 11.01 -2.27
C ASP A 77 -2.33 12.36 -1.54
N ARG A 78 -2.92 12.47 -0.34
CA ARG A 78 -2.87 13.65 0.54
C ARG A 78 -3.44 14.92 -0.09
N LYS A 79 -4.34 14.80 -1.07
CA LYS A 79 -5.09 15.96 -1.60
C LYS A 79 -6.02 16.53 -0.53
N SER A 80 -6.14 17.85 -0.50
CA SER A 80 -7.14 18.50 0.35
C SER A 80 -8.55 18.23 -0.19
N TRP A 81 -9.57 18.31 0.67
CA TRP A 81 -10.96 18.11 0.23
C TRP A 81 -11.40 19.08 -0.87
N GLN A 82 -10.86 20.30 -0.88
CA GLN A 82 -11.10 21.28 -1.95
C GLN A 82 -10.48 20.84 -3.28
N GLN A 83 -9.22 20.37 -3.25
CA GLN A 83 -8.53 19.85 -4.43
C GLN A 83 -9.24 18.60 -4.97
N THR A 84 -9.67 17.70 -4.07
CA THR A 84 -10.42 16.50 -4.43
C THR A 84 -11.73 16.87 -5.10
N ALA A 85 -12.50 17.81 -4.54
CA ALA A 85 -13.75 18.28 -5.16
C ALA A 85 -13.55 18.77 -6.59
N VAL A 86 -12.55 19.62 -6.83
CA VAL A 86 -12.21 20.10 -8.18
C VAL A 86 -11.82 18.95 -9.10
N ALA A 87 -10.97 18.04 -8.63
CA ALA A 87 -10.49 16.90 -9.43
C ALA A 87 -11.62 15.97 -9.89
N VAL A 88 -12.69 15.84 -9.10
CA VAL A 88 -13.86 15.01 -9.44
C VAL A 88 -15.00 15.78 -10.12
N GLY A 89 -14.77 17.04 -10.50
CA GLY A 89 -15.74 17.86 -11.24
C GLY A 89 -16.82 18.54 -10.38
N LEU A 90 -16.51 18.80 -9.10
CA LEU A 90 -17.31 19.62 -8.20
C LEU A 90 -16.63 20.97 -7.94
N GLU A 91 -17.38 21.90 -7.37
CA GLU A 91 -16.85 23.20 -6.95
C GLU A 91 -16.06 23.09 -5.63
N PRO A 92 -15.03 23.92 -5.37
CA PRO A 92 -14.28 23.91 -4.11
C PRO A 92 -15.16 24.07 -2.86
N LYS A 93 -16.26 24.84 -2.97
CA LYS A 93 -17.24 25.04 -1.89
C LYS A 93 -18.00 23.77 -1.51
N GLN A 94 -17.96 22.74 -2.35
CA GLN A 94 -18.59 21.43 -2.13
C GLN A 94 -17.63 20.42 -1.47
N ALA A 95 -16.45 20.86 -0.98
CA ALA A 95 -15.52 20.02 -0.24
C ALA A 95 -16.17 19.27 0.93
N SER A 96 -17.10 19.92 1.65
CA SER A 96 -17.88 19.30 2.73
C SER A 96 -18.76 18.15 2.23
N THR A 97 -19.38 18.29 1.05
CA THR A 97 -20.16 17.23 0.41
C THR A 97 -19.29 16.02 0.08
N VAL A 98 -18.10 16.24 -0.49
CA VAL A 98 -17.13 15.18 -0.80
C VAL A 98 -16.68 14.46 0.46
N GLN A 99 -16.31 15.21 1.51
CA GLN A 99 -15.90 14.64 2.79
C GLN A 99 -17.02 13.82 3.45
N SER A 100 -18.25 14.34 3.52
CA SER A 100 -19.39 13.60 4.07
C SER A 100 -19.76 12.38 3.24
N PHE A 101 -19.60 12.43 1.92
CA PHE A 101 -19.75 11.27 1.05
C PHE A 101 -18.69 10.21 1.35
N TYR A 102 -17.41 10.60 1.41
CA TYR A 102 -16.30 9.71 1.71
C TYR A 102 -16.53 8.95 3.03
N TRP A 103 -16.85 9.66 4.13
CA TRP A 103 -17.06 9.00 5.42
C TRP A 103 -18.24 8.03 5.43
N ARG A 104 -19.32 8.34 4.71
CA ARG A 104 -20.45 7.40 4.56
C ARG A 104 -20.03 6.15 3.80
N CYS A 105 -19.24 6.30 2.74
CA CYS A 105 -18.71 5.18 1.99
C CYS A 105 -17.71 4.34 2.80
N CYS A 106 -16.83 4.96 3.60
CA CYS A 106 -15.95 4.22 4.51
C CYS A 106 -16.74 3.33 5.47
N LYS A 107 -17.85 3.83 6.03
CA LYS A 107 -18.74 3.03 6.88
C LYS A 107 -19.42 1.91 6.09
N TYR A 108 -19.91 2.22 4.89
CA TYR A 108 -20.59 1.24 4.03
C TYR A 108 -19.68 0.10 3.58
N PHE A 109 -18.42 0.40 3.26
CA PHE A 109 -17.43 -0.57 2.80
C PHE A 109 -16.57 -1.15 3.94
N ALA A 110 -16.84 -0.81 5.20
CA ALA A 110 -16.02 -1.22 6.33
C ALA A 110 -15.86 -2.76 6.41
N ASP A 111 -16.95 -3.50 6.23
CA ASP A 111 -16.90 -4.97 6.27
C ASP A 111 -16.17 -5.56 5.07
N LYS A 112 -16.24 -4.90 3.91
CA LYS A 112 -15.45 -5.28 2.72
C LYS A 112 -13.97 -5.08 2.97
N PHE A 113 -13.57 -3.93 3.52
CA PHE A 113 -12.17 -3.72 3.88
C PHE A 113 -11.67 -4.73 4.93
N LYS A 114 -12.50 -5.13 5.90
CA LYS A 114 -12.13 -6.20 6.85
C LYS A 114 -11.90 -7.53 6.14
N GLU A 115 -12.82 -7.92 5.25
CA GLU A 115 -12.68 -9.15 4.44
C GLU A 115 -11.39 -9.17 3.61
N TYR A 116 -10.99 -8.03 3.05
CA TYR A 116 -9.74 -7.91 2.28
C TYR A 116 -8.48 -7.86 3.16
N LEU A 117 -8.53 -7.24 4.34
CA LEU A 117 -7.38 -7.06 5.24
C LEU A 117 -7.14 -8.24 6.19
N GLN A 118 -8.05 -9.20 6.26
CA GLN A 118 -7.92 -10.42 7.06
C GLN A 118 -7.43 -11.64 6.26
N GLN A 119 -7.10 -11.46 4.98
CA GLN A 119 -6.41 -12.46 4.15
C GLN A 119 -4.90 -12.43 4.41
#